data_AF-A0A4Y3VKB4-F1
#
_entry.id   AF-A0A4Y3VKB4-F1
#
_cell.length_a   1.000
_cell.length_b   1.000
_cell.length_c   1.000
_cell.angle_alpha   90.00
_cell.angle_beta   90.00
_cell.angle_gamma   90.00
#
_symmetry.space_group_name_H-M   'P 1'
#
loop_
_entity.id
_entity.type
_entity.pdbx_description
1 polymer ?
#
loop_
_entity_poly.entity_id
_entity_poly.type
_entity_poly.pdbx_seq_one_letter_code
_entity_poly.pdbx_strand_id
1 'polypeptide(L)'
;MDTGCKWRALPADYPPWRTVWGFMARWGAAGIVGRICDHLAGRLRRDMGKGPRAVATVIDSRSVKAAEPVSKATRGYDAGKKINGRKRHLVVDTRGLPLMVMVTPADLHDAAAAKEVLFRLRLMHPEITIVRADSAYAGKLVDWAKQHLNLTIKPVSRPKDASGFVVLPRRWVGLRTAHPAL
;
A
#
# COMPACT_ATOMS: atom_id res chain seq x y z
N MET A 1 -3.79 -22.32 6.26
CA MET A 1 -2.58 -21.98 5.47
C MET A 1 -1.58 -21.30 6.40
N ASP A 2 -0.54 -22.02 6.83
CA ASP A 2 0.44 -21.55 7.84
C ASP A 2 1.76 -21.00 7.23
N THR A 3 1.77 -20.84 5.91
CA THR A 3 2.98 -20.52 5.13
C THR A 3 2.72 -19.31 4.24
N GLY A 4 2.50 -18.14 4.84
CA GLY A 4 2.70 -16.87 4.15
C GLY A 4 4.18 -16.72 3.78
N CYS A 5 4.61 -17.38 2.68
CA CYS A 5 5.96 -17.42 2.10
C CYS A 5 7.10 -17.15 3.10
N LYS A 6 7.36 -18.10 4.01
CA LYS A 6 8.55 -18.05 4.87
C LYS A 6 9.77 -18.31 3.97
N TRP A 7 10.75 -17.40 3.92
CA TRP A 7 11.97 -17.57 3.11
C TRP A 7 12.68 -18.92 3.35
N ARG A 8 12.64 -19.40 4.60
CA ARG A 8 13.23 -20.69 4.99
C ARG A 8 12.50 -21.91 4.41
N ALA A 9 11.31 -21.73 3.87
CA ALA A 9 10.50 -22.75 3.22
C ALA A 9 10.51 -22.60 1.69
N LEU A 10 11.55 -21.95 1.13
CA LEU A 10 11.76 -21.91 -0.32
C LEU A 10 11.87 -23.35 -0.86
N PRO A 11 11.20 -23.66 -1.98
CA PRO A 11 11.34 -24.95 -2.66
C PRO A 11 12.79 -25.30 -3.01
N ALA A 12 13.10 -26.59 -3.09
CA ALA A 12 14.48 -27.08 -3.25
C ALA A 12 15.10 -26.80 -4.63
N ASP A 13 14.28 -26.43 -5.62
CA ASP A 13 14.69 -25.98 -6.96
C ASP A 13 15.23 -24.53 -6.96
N TYR A 14 15.10 -23.79 -5.86
CA TYR A 14 15.69 -22.47 -5.71
C TYR A 14 17.10 -22.53 -5.12
N PRO A 15 17.96 -21.53 -5.40
CA PRO A 15 19.20 -21.35 -4.66
C PRO A 15 18.97 -21.22 -3.14
N PRO A 16 20.01 -21.39 -2.30
CA PRO A 16 19.89 -21.27 -0.86
C PRO A 16 19.14 -20.01 -0.44
N TRP A 17 18.18 -20.13 0.49
CA TRP A 17 17.25 -19.05 0.83
C TRP A 17 17.93 -17.74 1.24
N ARG A 18 19.12 -17.82 1.85
CA ARG A 18 19.93 -16.64 2.25
C ARG A 18 20.40 -15.85 1.03
N THR A 19 20.78 -16.54 -0.04
CA THR A 19 21.19 -15.94 -1.30
C THR A 19 20.00 -15.22 -1.93
N VAL A 20 18.87 -15.93 -2.07
CA VAL A 20 17.62 -15.36 -2.63
C VAL A 20 17.17 -14.13 -1.83
N TRP A 21 17.15 -14.23 -0.50
CA TRP A 21 16.85 -13.11 0.38
C TRP A 21 17.83 -11.95 0.21
N GLY A 22 19.14 -12.23 0.09
CA GLY A 22 20.15 -11.20 -0.14
C GLY A 22 19.93 -10.42 -1.42
N PHE A 23 19.59 -11.09 -2.53
CA PHE A 23 19.17 -10.42 -3.76
C PHE A 23 17.90 -9.60 -3.56
N MET A 24 16.86 -10.18 -2.97
CA MET A 24 15.60 -9.48 -2.73
C MET A 24 15.79 -8.22 -1.86
N ALA A 25 16.61 -8.28 -0.82
CA ALA A 25 16.90 -7.15 0.04
C ALA A 25 17.62 -6.02 -0.72
N ARG A 26 18.65 -6.37 -1.53
CA ARG A 26 19.34 -5.39 -2.38
C ARG A 26 18.42 -4.78 -3.43
N TRP A 27 17.58 -5.59 -4.07
CA TRP A 27 16.61 -5.12 -5.04
C TRP A 27 15.55 -4.21 -4.42
N GLY A 28 15.09 -4.55 -3.20
CA GLY A 28 14.22 -3.69 -2.41
C GLY A 28 14.88 -2.33 -2.12
N ALA A 29 16.13 -2.34 -1.66
CA ALA A 29 16.89 -1.11 -1.40
C ALA A 29 17.14 -0.26 -2.67
N ALA A 30 17.37 -0.91 -3.81
CA ALA A 30 17.60 -0.25 -5.10
C ALA A 30 16.29 0.15 -5.84
N GLY A 31 15.12 -0.09 -5.24
CA GLY A 31 13.81 0.18 -5.84
C GLY A 31 13.46 -0.70 -7.06
N ILE A 32 14.20 -1.79 -7.30
CA ILE A 32 14.02 -2.68 -8.46
C ILE A 32 12.64 -3.35 -8.41
N VAL A 33 12.23 -3.82 -7.23
CA VAL A 33 10.93 -4.48 -7.04
C VAL A 33 9.78 -3.55 -7.43
N GLY A 34 9.84 -2.26 -7.05
CA GLY A 34 8.86 -1.27 -7.45
C GLY A 34 8.79 -1.11 -8.97
N ARG A 35 9.94 -0.95 -9.63
CA ARG A 35 10.01 -0.83 -11.10
C ARG A 35 9.43 -2.05 -11.82
N ILE A 36 9.67 -3.26 -11.30
CA ILE A 36 9.10 -4.50 -11.86
C ILE A 36 7.57 -4.47 -11.73
N CYS A 37 7.06 -4.14 -10.54
CA CYS A 37 5.61 -4.02 -10.30
C CYS A 37 4.97 -2.99 -11.23
N ASP A 38 5.58 -1.81 -11.41
CA ASP A 38 5.08 -0.76 -12.29
C ASP A 38 5.02 -1.21 -13.75
N HIS A 39 6.06 -1.91 -14.22
CA HIS A 39 6.10 -2.42 -15.59
C HIS A 39 5.01 -3.48 -15.82
N LEU A 40 4.85 -4.42 -14.89
CA LEU A 40 3.81 -5.44 -14.94
C LEU A 40 2.40 -4.82 -14.87
N ALA A 41 2.20 -3.84 -13.98
CA ALA A 41 0.95 -3.10 -13.89
C ALA A 41 0.63 -2.39 -15.21
N GLY A 42 1.61 -1.75 -15.84
CA GLY A 42 1.45 -1.10 -17.13
C GLY A 42 1.05 -2.06 -18.26
N ARG A 43 1.58 -3.30 -18.26
CA ARG A 43 1.16 -4.37 -19.19
C ARG A 43 -0.27 -4.79 -18.94
N LEU A 44 -0.62 -5.16 -17.71
CA LEU A 44 -1.98 -5.57 -17.34
C LEU A 44 -3.02 -4.50 -17.67
N ARG A 45 -2.67 -3.21 -17.51
CA ARG A 45 -3.55 -2.09 -17.88
C ARG A 45 -3.81 -2.03 -19.38
N ARG A 46 -2.78 -2.25 -20.21
CA ARG A 46 -2.94 -2.30 -21.68
C ARG A 46 -3.82 -3.48 -22.10
N ASP A 47 -3.62 -4.64 -21.50
CA ASP A 47 -4.43 -5.83 -21.78
C ASP A 47 -5.91 -5.61 -21.40
N MET A 48 -6.19 -4.73 -20.43
CA MET A 48 -7.55 -4.28 -20.07
C MET A 48 -8.08 -3.10 -20.92
N GLY A 49 -7.39 -2.71 -22.00
CA GLY A 49 -7.76 -1.58 -22.85
C GLY A 49 -7.66 -0.22 -22.14
N LYS A 50 -6.78 -0.08 -21.15
CA LYS A 50 -6.54 1.17 -20.41
C LYS A 50 -5.17 1.75 -20.74
N GLY A 51 -5.03 3.06 -20.54
CA GLY A 51 -3.73 3.71 -20.61
C GLY A 51 -2.76 3.08 -19.60
N PRO A 52 -1.48 2.87 -19.97
CA PRO A 52 -0.52 2.12 -19.15
C PRO A 52 -0.21 2.78 -17.80
N ARG A 53 -0.45 4.09 -17.70
CA ARG A 53 -0.27 4.89 -16.49
C ARG A 53 -1.62 5.28 -15.89
N ALA A 54 -1.75 5.21 -14.58
CA ALA A 54 -3.00 5.49 -13.88
C ALA A 54 -3.06 6.96 -13.44
N VAL A 55 -4.18 7.63 -13.69
CA VAL A 55 -4.37 9.04 -13.26
C VAL A 55 -5.07 9.18 -11.91
N ALA A 56 -5.62 8.08 -11.40
CA ALA A 56 -6.34 8.02 -10.14
C ALA A 56 -5.97 6.76 -9.35
N THR A 57 -5.87 6.93 -8.03
CA THR A 57 -5.42 5.88 -7.11
C THR A 57 -6.27 5.83 -5.85
N VAL A 58 -6.12 4.76 -5.08
CA VAL A 58 -6.65 4.58 -3.72
C VAL A 58 -5.47 4.42 -2.76
N ILE A 59 -5.53 5.05 -1.60
CA ILE A 59 -4.61 4.83 -0.48
C ILE A 59 -5.37 4.25 0.72
N ASP A 60 -4.77 3.26 1.37
CA ASP A 60 -5.29 2.64 2.58
C ASP A 60 -4.14 2.19 3.50
N SER A 61 -4.43 2.07 4.79
CA SER A 61 -3.47 1.60 5.79
C SER A 61 -3.97 0.38 6.56
N ARG A 62 -3.06 -0.56 6.85
CA ARG A 62 -3.37 -1.71 7.70
C ARG A 62 -2.24 -2.01 8.69
N SER A 63 -2.59 -1.95 9.97
CA SER A 63 -1.77 -2.43 11.07
C SER A 63 -1.78 -3.95 11.10
N VAL A 64 -0.60 -4.55 11.20
CA VAL A 64 -0.37 -5.98 11.30
C VAL A 64 0.49 -6.25 12.52
N LYS A 65 0.15 -7.30 13.28
CA LYS A 65 0.94 -7.73 14.44
C LYS A 65 2.36 -8.05 13.98
N ALA A 66 3.35 -7.56 14.71
CA ALA A 66 4.74 -7.92 14.46
C ALA A 66 4.95 -9.41 14.75
N ALA A 67 5.62 -10.10 13.82
CA ALA A 67 6.20 -11.40 14.13
C ALA A 67 7.35 -11.23 15.13
N GLU A 68 7.67 -12.28 15.87
CA GLU A 68 8.74 -12.30 16.88
C GLU A 68 10.09 -11.73 16.39
N PRO A 69 10.58 -12.03 15.16
CA PRO A 69 11.86 -11.51 14.69
C PRO A 69 11.87 -10.00 14.35
N VAL A 70 10.72 -9.34 14.36
CA VAL A 70 10.64 -7.90 14.03
C VAL A 70 11.13 -7.08 15.21
N SER A 71 12.22 -6.35 14.99
CA SER A 71 12.84 -5.46 15.98
C SER A 71 11.85 -4.45 16.57
N LYS A 72 11.97 -4.22 17.88
CA LYS A 72 11.24 -3.17 18.62
C LYS A 72 11.42 -1.78 17.98
N ALA A 73 12.57 -1.50 17.38
CA ALA A 73 12.86 -0.21 16.74
C ALA A 73 12.00 0.06 15.49
N THR A 74 11.35 -0.96 14.93
CA THR A 74 10.57 -0.84 13.68
C THR A 74 9.08 -1.12 13.87
N ARG A 75 8.60 -1.25 15.11
CA ARG A 75 7.20 -1.52 15.45
C ARG A 75 6.68 -0.51 16.47
N GLY A 76 5.37 -0.33 16.52
CA GLY A 76 4.68 0.58 17.44
C GLY A 76 3.31 0.03 17.85
N TYR A 77 2.66 0.68 18.81
CA TYR A 77 1.37 0.24 19.32
C TYR A 77 0.21 1.07 18.76
N ASP A 78 -0.59 0.45 17.91
CA ASP A 78 -1.86 1.01 17.44
C ASP A 78 -2.92 0.79 18.52
N ALA A 79 -3.22 1.83 19.31
CA ALA A 79 -4.19 1.76 20.38
C ALA A 79 -5.62 1.50 19.87
N GLY A 80 -5.98 2.02 18.70
CA GLY A 80 -7.31 1.83 18.11
C GLY A 80 -7.58 0.39 17.70
N LYS A 81 -6.54 -0.33 17.26
CA LYS A 81 -6.63 -1.75 16.87
C LYS A 81 -6.08 -2.70 17.94
N LYS A 82 -5.48 -2.18 19.01
CA LYS A 82 -4.74 -2.93 20.04
C LYS A 82 -3.66 -3.84 19.44
N ILE A 83 -2.93 -3.32 18.44
CA ILE A 83 -1.90 -4.07 17.71
C ILE A 83 -0.52 -3.48 18.02
N ASN A 84 0.36 -4.30 18.61
CA ASN A 84 1.80 -4.03 18.60
C ASN A 84 2.40 -4.58 17.30
N GLY A 85 2.80 -3.70 16.39
CA GLY A 85 3.33 -4.13 15.13
C GLY A 85 3.68 -3.03 14.16
N ARG A 86 3.49 -3.33 12.86
CA ARG A 86 3.80 -2.42 11.75
C ARG A 86 2.53 -2.08 11.01
N LYS A 87 2.49 -0.90 10.40
CA LYS A 87 1.40 -0.47 9.54
C LYS A 87 1.90 -0.38 8.11
N ARG A 88 1.16 -1.02 7.21
CA ARG A 88 1.43 -1.00 5.77
C ARG A 88 0.50 0.00 5.14
N HIS A 89 1.08 0.97 4.43
CA HIS A 89 0.38 1.96 3.62
C HIS A 89 0.47 1.49 2.17
N LEU A 90 -0.66 1.19 1.56
CA LEU A 90 -0.73 0.66 0.21
C LEU A 90 -1.42 1.67 -0.69
N VAL A 91 -0.78 1.99 -1.81
CA VAL A 91 -1.34 2.79 -2.89
C VAL A 91 -1.56 1.88 -4.09
N VAL A 92 -2.81 1.81 -4.57
CA VAL A 92 -3.21 0.98 -5.72
C VAL A 92 -4.01 1.80 -6.72
N ASP A 93 -3.86 1.48 -8.00
CA ASP A 93 -4.69 2.08 -9.03
C ASP A 93 -6.17 1.67 -8.90
N THR A 94 -7.03 2.19 -9.77
CA THR A 94 -8.47 1.88 -9.76
C THR A 94 -8.83 0.45 -10.17
N ARG A 95 -7.85 -0.37 -10.57
CA ARG A 95 -8.01 -1.80 -10.89
C ARG A 95 -7.46 -2.72 -9.80
N GLY A 96 -6.66 -2.21 -8.87
CA GLY A 96 -6.10 -2.96 -7.75
C GLY A 96 -4.62 -3.26 -7.91
N LEU A 97 -3.99 -2.67 -8.94
CA LEU A 97 -2.58 -2.87 -9.22
C LEU A 97 -1.76 -1.99 -8.27
N PRO A 98 -0.80 -2.57 -7.54
CA PRO A 98 0.02 -1.84 -6.58
C PRO A 98 0.93 -0.84 -7.29
N LEU A 99 0.97 0.39 -6.77
CA LEU A 99 1.85 1.47 -7.23
C LEU A 99 2.90 1.79 -6.16
N MET A 100 2.52 1.74 -4.88
CA MET A 100 3.47 2.01 -3.80
C MET A 100 3.09 1.26 -2.53
N VAL A 101 4.11 0.79 -1.81
CA VAL A 101 3.99 0.23 -0.47
C VAL A 101 4.99 0.94 0.43
N MET A 102 4.52 1.42 1.58
CA MET A 102 5.37 1.91 2.65
C MET A 102 5.02 1.21 3.95
N VAL A 103 6.01 0.86 4.76
CA VAL A 103 5.80 0.21 6.05
C VAL A 103 6.37 1.08 7.15
N THR A 104 5.55 1.37 8.15
CA THR A 104 5.90 2.21 9.30
C THR A 104 5.63 1.46 10.60
N PRO A 105 6.11 1.94 11.76
CA PRO A 105 5.55 1.58 13.05
C PRO A 105 4.02 1.79 13.08
N ALA A 106 3.29 0.97 13.85
CA ALA A 106 1.83 0.97 13.80
C ALA A 106 1.15 2.13 14.55
N ASP A 107 1.86 2.78 15.47
CA ASP A 107 1.47 3.99 16.19
C ASP A 107 1.55 5.25 15.33
N LEU A 108 2.29 5.23 14.20
CA LEU A 108 2.35 6.38 13.30
C LEU A 108 0.95 6.67 12.72
N HIS A 109 0.53 7.92 12.85
CA HIS A 109 -0.77 8.38 12.37
C HIS A 109 -0.83 8.39 10.83
N ASP A 110 -1.98 7.99 10.28
CA ASP A 110 -2.14 7.73 8.85
C ASP A 110 -1.89 8.99 8.02
N ALA A 111 -2.37 10.16 8.46
CA ALA A 111 -2.11 11.41 7.76
C ALA A 111 -0.62 11.81 7.74
N ALA A 112 0.16 11.46 8.77
CA ALA A 112 1.59 11.73 8.81
C ALA A 112 2.35 10.84 7.83
N ALA A 113 2.05 9.52 7.83
CA ALA A 113 2.59 8.60 6.85
C ALA A 113 2.16 8.96 5.41
N ALA A 114 0.92 9.40 5.23
CA ALA A 114 0.38 9.78 3.93
C ALA A 114 1.16 10.91 3.27
N LYS A 115 1.64 11.91 4.02
CA LYS A 115 2.45 12.98 3.44
C LYS A 115 3.67 12.43 2.70
N GLU A 116 4.39 11.52 3.34
CA GLU A 116 5.57 10.88 2.75
C GLU A 116 5.20 9.97 1.57
N VAL A 117 4.15 9.15 1.72
CA VAL A 117 3.67 8.28 0.62
C VAL A 117 3.28 9.11 -0.59
N LEU A 118 2.52 10.19 -0.40
CA LEU A 118 2.03 11.03 -1.49
C LEU A 118 3.16 11.83 -2.17
N PHE A 119 4.13 12.29 -1.39
CA PHE A 119 5.32 12.94 -1.94
C PHE A 119 6.09 11.99 -2.87
N ARG A 120 6.40 10.78 -2.41
CA ARG A 120 7.09 9.76 -3.23
C ARG A 120 6.24 9.34 -4.43
N LEU A 121 4.94 9.16 -4.23
CA LEU A 121 4.00 8.82 -5.29
C LEU A 121 4.05 9.88 -6.39
N ARG A 122 4.09 11.17 -6.03
CA ARG A 122 4.15 12.27 -7.00
C ARG A 122 5.43 12.26 -7.82
N LEU A 123 6.57 11.91 -7.20
CA LEU A 123 7.86 11.80 -7.90
C LEU A 123 7.89 10.63 -8.89
N MET A 124 7.28 9.50 -8.51
CA MET A 124 7.32 8.26 -9.32
C MET A 124 6.20 8.18 -10.37
N HIS A 125 5.05 8.78 -10.07
CA HIS A 125 3.84 8.74 -10.91
C HIS A 125 3.23 10.14 -11.08
N PRO A 126 3.90 11.05 -11.82
CA PRO A 126 3.45 12.42 -12.02
C PRO A 126 2.12 12.54 -12.80
N GLU A 127 1.63 11.46 -13.40
CA GLU A 127 0.30 11.38 -14.01
C GLU A 127 -0.85 11.34 -12.99
N ILE A 128 -0.59 10.97 -11.73
CA ILE A 128 -1.63 10.84 -10.72
C ILE A 128 -2.07 12.22 -10.29
N THR A 129 -3.38 12.44 -10.32
CA THR A 129 -4.02 13.70 -9.93
C THR A 129 -5.08 13.51 -8.84
N ILE A 130 -5.66 12.30 -8.75
CA ILE A 130 -6.74 12.00 -7.80
C ILE A 130 -6.33 10.85 -6.87
N VAL A 131 -6.44 11.07 -5.57
CA VAL A 131 -6.24 10.05 -4.54
C VAL A 131 -7.54 9.86 -3.77
N ARG A 132 -8.11 8.66 -3.80
CA ARG A 132 -9.23 8.29 -2.92
C ARG A 132 -8.67 7.72 -1.63
N ALA A 133 -9.22 8.15 -0.51
CA ALA A 133 -8.78 7.72 0.82
C ALA A 133 -9.99 7.59 1.74
N ASP A 134 -9.83 7.01 2.93
CA ASP A 134 -10.87 7.08 3.95
C ASP A 134 -10.84 8.42 4.69
N SER A 135 -11.76 8.60 5.65
CA SER A 135 -11.89 9.83 6.43
C SER A 135 -10.70 10.11 7.35
N ALA A 136 -9.85 9.13 7.67
CA ALA A 136 -8.64 9.35 8.49
C ALA A 136 -7.57 10.16 7.75
N TYR A 137 -7.68 10.27 6.41
CA TYR A 137 -6.81 11.10 5.56
C TYR A 137 -7.37 12.51 5.30
N ALA A 138 -8.45 12.91 6.00
CA ALA A 138 -9.03 14.24 5.86
C ALA A 138 -8.20 15.32 6.61
N GLY A 139 -8.69 16.56 6.58
CA GLY A 139 -8.08 17.70 7.28
C GLY A 139 -6.83 18.25 6.58
N LYS A 140 -5.84 18.70 7.35
CA LYS A 140 -4.65 19.42 6.87
C LYS A 140 -3.85 18.68 5.78
N LEU A 141 -3.98 17.36 5.70
CA LEU A 141 -3.35 16.58 4.64
C LEU A 141 -3.90 16.94 3.25
N VAL A 142 -5.21 17.16 3.14
CA VAL A 142 -5.90 17.48 1.87
C VAL A 142 -5.37 18.79 1.31
N ASP A 143 -5.32 19.82 2.15
CA ASP A 143 -4.81 21.14 1.77
C ASP A 143 -3.33 21.08 1.39
N TRP A 144 -2.53 20.40 2.22
CA TRP A 144 -1.11 20.22 1.96
C TRP A 144 -0.85 19.52 0.62
N ALA A 145 -1.56 18.42 0.34
CA ALA A 145 -1.40 17.67 -0.90
C ALA A 145 -1.83 18.49 -2.12
N LYS A 146 -2.88 19.31 -1.99
CA LYS A 146 -3.30 20.19 -3.08
C LYS A 146 -2.28 21.30 -3.34
N GLN A 147 -1.78 21.94 -2.29
CA GLN A 147 -0.84 23.06 -2.39
C GLN A 147 0.55 22.63 -2.88
N HIS A 148 1.09 21.52 -2.37
CA HIS A 148 2.50 21.16 -2.59
C HIS A 148 2.69 20.11 -3.67
N LEU A 149 1.69 19.27 -3.92
CA LEU A 149 1.79 18.15 -4.88
C LEU A 149 0.81 18.27 -6.05
N ASN A 150 -0.08 19.27 -6.04
CA ASN A 150 -1.22 19.39 -6.94
C ASN A 150 -2.09 18.11 -7.00
N LEU A 151 -2.19 17.40 -5.87
CA LEU A 151 -3.00 16.20 -5.72
C LEU A 151 -4.34 16.53 -5.08
N THR A 152 -5.43 16.02 -5.67
CA THR A 152 -6.76 16.08 -5.06
C THR A 152 -7.02 14.81 -4.28
N ILE A 153 -6.98 14.91 -2.95
CA ILE A 153 -7.44 13.85 -2.06
C ILE A 153 -8.96 13.94 -1.94
N LYS A 154 -9.64 12.80 -2.13
CA LYS A 154 -11.08 12.63 -1.94
C LYS A 154 -11.30 11.66 -0.76
N PRO A 155 -11.37 12.18 0.49
CA PRO A 155 -11.76 11.37 1.63
C PRO A 155 -13.19 10.86 1.42
N VAL A 156 -13.38 9.55 1.58
CA VAL A 156 -14.69 8.91 1.48
C VAL A 156 -15.13 8.55 2.89
N SER A 157 -16.14 9.28 3.38
CA SER A 157 -16.79 8.97 4.64
C SER A 157 -17.84 7.88 4.44
N ARG A 158 -18.08 7.10 5.49
CA ARG A 158 -19.24 6.22 5.57
C ARG A 158 -20.53 7.08 5.59
N PRO A 159 -21.59 6.71 4.85
CA PRO A 159 -22.90 7.36 4.97
C PRO A 159 -23.35 7.35 6.43
N LYS A 160 -23.85 8.48 6.93
CA LYS A 160 -24.22 8.65 8.35
C LYS A 160 -25.34 7.69 8.78
N ASP A 161 -26.22 7.33 7.84
CA ASP A 161 -27.43 6.54 8.11
C ASP A 161 -27.22 5.02 7.91
N ALA A 162 -25.99 4.61 7.62
CA ALA A 162 -25.68 3.20 7.39
C ALA A 162 -25.36 2.47 8.70
N SER A 163 -26.20 1.52 9.11
CA SER A 163 -25.87 0.48 10.08
C SER A 163 -25.22 -0.74 9.38
N GLY A 164 -24.32 -1.46 10.06
CA GLY A 164 -23.66 -2.65 9.47
C GLY A 164 -22.51 -2.37 8.48
N PHE A 165 -22.00 -3.39 7.78
CA PHE A 165 -20.90 -3.21 6.82
C PHE A 165 -21.42 -2.62 5.49
N VAL A 166 -20.91 -1.45 5.10
CA VAL A 166 -21.23 -0.84 3.79
C VAL A 166 -20.04 -0.92 2.86
N VAL A 167 -20.23 -1.61 1.73
CA VAL A 167 -19.28 -1.60 0.62
C VAL A 167 -19.30 -0.20 0.01
N LEU A 168 -18.20 0.55 0.21
CA LEU A 168 -18.02 1.84 -0.45
C LEU A 168 -17.43 1.60 -1.85
N PRO A 169 -18.17 1.89 -2.93
CA PRO A 169 -17.69 1.66 -4.29
C PRO A 169 -16.37 2.41 -4.50
N ARG A 170 -15.34 1.70 -4.98
CA ARG A 170 -13.96 2.21 -5.22
C ARG A 170 -13.11 2.47 -3.97
N ARG A 171 -13.56 2.13 -2.76
CA ARG A 171 -12.73 2.12 -1.53
C ARG A 171 -11.91 0.84 -1.40
N TRP A 172 -12.48 -0.30 -1.81
CA TRP A 172 -11.86 -1.62 -1.69
C TRP A 172 -11.40 -2.13 -3.05
N VAL A 173 -10.24 -1.64 -3.49
CA VAL A 173 -9.63 -2.09 -4.74
C VAL A 173 -8.40 -2.96 -4.47
N GLY A 174 -7.67 -2.71 -3.37
CA GLY A 174 -6.51 -3.50 -2.94
C GLY A 174 -6.79 -4.79 -2.17
N LEU A 175 -8.05 -5.10 -1.83
CA LEU A 175 -8.38 -6.36 -1.14
C LEU A 175 -8.61 -7.56 -2.08
N ARG A 176 -8.68 -7.32 -3.39
CA ARG A 176 -8.79 -8.38 -4.41
C ARG A 176 -7.46 -9.06 -4.72
N THR A 177 -6.33 -8.42 -4.41
CA THR A 177 -4.98 -8.95 -4.66
C THR A 177 -4.43 -9.82 -3.53
N ALA A 178 -5.19 -10.04 -2.44
CA ALA A 178 -4.76 -10.84 -1.28
C ALA A 178 -5.50 -12.19 -1.13
N HIS A 179 -6.36 -12.55 -2.09
CA HIS A 179 -7.01 -13.86 -2.13
C HIS A 179 -6.96 -14.38 -3.57
N PRO A 180 -6.19 -15.44 -3.87
CA PRO A 180 -6.60 -16.32 -4.94
C PRO A 180 -7.88 -17.00 -4.45
N ALA A 181 -8.97 -16.82 -5.18
CA ALA A 181 -9.93 -17.89 -5.31
C ALA A 181 -9.27 -18.88 -6.27
N LEU A 182 -8.64 -19.90 -5.70
CA LEU A 182 -8.44 -21.29 -6.16
C LEU A 182 -7.78 -22.03 -4.99
#